data_AF-A0A6I5NYY4-F1
#
_entry.id   AF-A0A6I5NYY4-F1
#
_cell.length_a   1.000
_cell.length_b   1.000
_cell.length_c   1.000
_cell.angle_alpha   90.00
_cell.angle_beta   90.00
_cell.angle_gamma   90.00
#
_symmetry.space_group_name_H-M   'P 1'
#
loop_
_entity.id
_entity.type
_entity.pdbx_description
1 polymer ?
#
loop_
_entity_poly.entity_id
_entity_poly.type
_entity_poly.pdbx_seq_one_letter_code
_entity_poly.pdbx_strand_id
1 'polypeptide(L)'
;MTTEQLLLETWRRLPETMRQEVLHFAQFLAERSSLLTSPQKPSPPPNLGDRLQAIRDRIVESDIPLLSRDEIEQEVLDRRGGYQE
;
A
#
# COMPACT_ATOMS: atom_id res chain seq x y z
N MET A 1 -27.88 5.74 13.50
CA MET A 1 -26.95 5.96 14.63
C MET A 1 -25.55 5.82 14.10
N THR A 2 -24.71 6.86 14.24
CA THR A 2 -23.29 6.75 13.89
C THR A 2 -22.54 5.97 14.97
N THR A 3 -21.38 5.41 14.63
CA THR A 3 -20.49 4.72 15.58
C THR A 3 -20.08 5.62 16.75
N GLU A 4 -19.81 6.89 16.47
CA GLU A 4 -19.50 7.91 17.48
C GLU A 4 -20.68 8.14 18.43
N GLN A 5 -21.91 8.24 17.91
CA GLN A 5 -23.10 8.40 18.74
C GLN A 5 -23.34 7.20 19.65
N LEU A 6 -23.13 5.98 19.14
CA LEU A 6 -23.25 4.75 19.94
C LEU A 6 -22.23 4.75 21.08
N LEU A 7 -20.98 5.14 20.80
CA LEU A 7 -19.92 5.22 21.81
C LEU A 7 -20.28 6.21 22.92
N LEU A 8 -20.75 7.41 22.57
CA LEU A 8 -21.16 8.42 23.56
C LEU A 8 -22.34 7.97 24.42
N GLU A 9 -23.32 7.28 23.84
CA GLU A 9 -24.46 6.74 24.58
C GLU A 9 -24.04 5.61 25.53
N THR A 10 -23.14 4.71 25.09
CA THR A 10 -22.59 3.67 25.98
C THR A 10 -21.72 4.25 27.09
N TRP A 11 -20.94 5.29 26.79
CA TRP A 11 -20.11 6.01 27.76
C TRP A 11 -20.92 6.62 28.90
N ARG A 12 -22.03 7.28 28.57
CA ARG A 12 -22.90 7.95 29.55
C ARG A 12 -23.58 6.98 30.52
N ARG A 13 -23.76 5.72 30.13
CA ARG A 13 -24.39 4.67 30.94
C ARG A 13 -23.41 3.95 31.88
N LEU A 14 -22.11 4.15 31.71
CA LEU A 14 -21.09 3.49 32.51
C LEU A 14 -20.88 4.18 33.88
N PRO A 15 -20.63 3.40 34.95
CA PRO A 15 -20.23 3.96 36.23
C PRO A 15 -18.87 4.64 36.15
N GLU A 16 -18.59 5.54 37.09
CA GLU A 16 -17.40 6.41 37.07
C GLU A 16 -16.08 5.65 37.04
N THR A 17 -15.99 4.52 37.73
CA THR A 17 -14.82 3.64 37.73
C THR A 17 -14.50 3.08 36.34
N MET A 18 -15.52 2.63 35.60
CA MET A 18 -15.36 2.09 34.25
C MET A 18 -15.06 3.21 33.24
N ARG A 19 -15.58 4.41 33.45
CA ARG A 19 -15.22 5.58 32.60
C ARG A 19 -13.72 5.89 32.72
N GLN A 20 -13.14 5.82 33.92
CA GLN A 20 -11.70 6.01 34.10
C GLN A 20 -10.87 4.94 33.38
N GLU A 21 -11.31 3.68 33.42
CA GLU A 21 -10.65 2.58 32.71
C GLU A 21 -10.66 2.78 31.18
N VAL A 22 -11.78 3.23 30.62
CA VAL A 22 -11.86 3.50 29.18
C VAL A 22 -11.03 4.72 28.79
N LEU A 23 -10.92 5.76 29.64
CA LEU A 23 -9.97 6.87 29.40
C LEU A 23 -8.53 6.37 29.35
N HIS A 24 -8.14 5.54 30.32
CA HIS A 24 -6.80 4.95 30.37
C HIS A 24 -6.52 4.10 29.13
N PHE A 25 -7.48 3.29 28.70
CA PHE A 25 -7.36 2.50 27.47
C PHE A 25 -7.23 3.37 26.21
N ALA A 26 -8.01 4.46 26.10
CA ALA A 26 -7.92 5.38 24.98
C ALA A 26 -6.55 6.08 24.92
N GLN A 27 -6.01 6.49 26.07
CA GLN A 27 -4.65 7.05 26.17
C GLN A 27 -3.60 6.03 25.73
N PHE A 28 -3.68 4.80 26.23
CA PHE A 28 -2.81 3.70 25.81
C PHE A 28 -2.86 3.45 24.30
N LEU A 29 -4.05 3.47 23.69
CA LEU A 29 -4.19 3.33 22.24
C LEU A 29 -3.55 4.50 21.48
N ALA A 30 -3.70 5.73 21.97
CA ALA A 30 -3.10 6.91 21.35
C ALA A 30 -1.57 6.85 21.41
N GLU A 31 -0.99 6.48 22.55
CA GLU A 31 0.45 6.28 22.72
C GLU A 31 0.96 5.15 21.83
N ARG A 32 0.28 3.99 21.83
CA ARG A 32 0.62 2.87 20.95
C ARG A 32 0.54 3.26 19.47
N SER A 33 -0.47 4.03 19.07
CA SER A 33 -0.58 4.52 17.70
C SER A 33 0.60 5.42 17.35
N SER A 34 1.03 6.28 18.28
CA SER A 34 2.17 7.19 18.10
C SER A 34 3.50 6.44 17.94
N LEU A 35 3.65 5.31 18.62
CA LEU A 35 4.80 4.41 18.44
C LEU A 35 4.79 3.68 17.08
N LEU A 36 3.60 3.39 16.54
CA LEU A 36 3.43 2.77 15.22
C LEU A 36 3.52 3.79 14.08
N THR A 37 3.15 5.05 14.34
CA THR A 37 3.31 6.20 13.46
C THR A 37 4.53 7.02 13.88
N SER A 38 5.68 6.39 14.02
CA SER A 38 6.92 7.14 13.78
C SER A 38 6.80 7.73 12.37
N PRO A 39 7.11 9.02 12.13
CA PRO A 39 7.10 9.57 10.79
C PRO A 39 8.06 8.69 9.98
N GLN A 40 7.51 7.80 9.15
CA GLN A 40 8.31 7.08 8.18
C GLN A 40 8.96 8.18 7.35
N LYS A 41 10.26 8.38 7.55
CA LYS A 41 11.08 9.08 6.57
C LYS A 41 10.64 8.53 5.22
N PRO A 42 10.23 9.38 4.26
CA PRO A 42 9.82 8.89 2.96
C PRO A 42 10.93 7.95 2.50
N SER A 43 10.58 6.66 2.35
CA SER A 43 11.52 5.68 1.88
C SER A 43 12.10 6.23 0.59
N PRO A 44 13.42 6.25 0.40
CA PRO A 44 13.99 6.69 -0.87
C PRO A 44 13.24 5.93 -1.99
N PRO A 45 12.95 6.60 -3.12
CA PRO A 45 12.24 5.95 -4.20
C PRO A 45 12.94 4.63 -4.51
N PRO A 46 12.17 3.54 -4.76
CA PRO A 46 12.74 2.24 -5.04
C PRO A 46 13.81 2.41 -6.13
N ASN A 47 14.94 1.74 -5.94
CA ASN A 47 16.03 1.85 -6.90
C ASN A 47 15.51 1.34 -8.26
N LEU A 48 16.20 1.72 -9.35
CA LEU A 48 15.76 1.32 -10.70
C LEU A 48 15.55 -0.20 -10.82
N GLY A 49 16.39 -0.99 -10.15
CA GLY A 49 16.29 -2.46 -10.11
C GLY A 49 14.98 -2.93 -9.51
N ASP A 50 14.59 -2.42 -8.34
CA ASP A 50 13.34 -2.80 -7.66
C ASP A 50 12.12 -2.47 -8.55
N ARG A 51 12.16 -1.33 -9.25
CA ARG A 51 11.09 -0.93 -10.18
C ARG A 51 11.01 -1.86 -11.40
N LEU A 52 12.16 -2.23 -11.96
CA LEU A 52 12.22 -3.16 -13.09
C LEU A 52 11.76 -4.56 -12.68
N GLN A 53 12.13 -5.01 -11.48
CA GLN A 53 11.67 -6.28 -10.94
C GLN A 53 10.14 -6.29 -10.77
N ALA A 54 9.56 -5.24 -10.18
CA ALA A 54 8.11 -5.13 -10.05
C ALA A 54 7.37 -5.11 -11.40
N ILE A 55 7.96 -4.52 -12.45
CA ILE A 55 7.41 -4.57 -13.81
C ILE A 55 7.49 -6.01 -14.36
N ARG A 56 8.62 -6.68 -14.17
CA ARG A 56 8.79 -8.08 -14.58
C ARG A 56 7.78 -9.00 -13.92
N ASP A 57 7.58 -8.86 -12.61
CA ASP A 57 6.64 -9.69 -11.85
C ASP A 57 5.21 -9.54 -12.40
N ARG A 58 4.78 -8.30 -12.69
CA ARG A 58 3.48 -8.02 -13.33
C ARG A 58 3.35 -8.64 -14.72
N ILE A 59 4.42 -8.64 -15.52
CA ILE A 59 4.42 -9.28 -16.84
C ILE A 59 4.24 -10.79 -16.68
N VAL A 60 4.96 -11.42 -15.75
CA VAL A 60 4.84 -12.86 -15.48
C VAL A 60 3.44 -13.21 -14.95
N GLU A 61 2.88 -12.42 -14.04
CA GLU A 61 1.53 -12.61 -13.49
C GLU A 61 0.42 -12.43 -14.54
N SER A 62 0.66 -11.64 -15.58
CA SER A 62 -0.34 -11.36 -16.61
C SER A 62 -0.67 -12.55 -17.52
N ASP A 63 0.12 -13.63 -17.43
CA ASP A 63 0.03 -14.83 -18.28
C ASP A 63 0.06 -14.51 -19.79
N ILE A 64 0.53 -13.31 -20.15
CA ILE A 64 0.74 -12.89 -21.53
C ILE A 64 1.99 -13.62 -22.04
N PRO A 65 1.89 -14.40 -23.13
CA PRO A 65 3.03 -15.09 -23.68
C PRO A 65 4.11 -14.08 -24.07
N LEU A 66 5.34 -14.35 -23.64
CA LEU A 66 6.49 -13.54 -24.04
C LEU A 66 6.73 -13.69 -25.54
N LEU A 67 7.23 -12.62 -26.16
CA LEU A 67 7.62 -12.65 -27.56
C LEU A 67 8.70 -13.72 -27.79
N SER A 68 8.53 -14.46 -28.88
CA SER A 68 9.57 -15.30 -29.45
C SER A 68 10.73 -14.45 -29.96
N ARG A 69 11.85 -15.11 -30.25
CA ARG A 69 13.05 -14.42 -30.73
C ARG A 69 12.79 -13.60 -31.99
N ASP A 70 12.06 -14.17 -32.95
CA ASP A 70 11.79 -13.52 -34.23
C ASP A 70 10.87 -12.30 -34.05
N GLU A 71 9.89 -12.40 -33.15
CA GLU A 71 9.01 -11.29 -32.79
C GLU A 71 9.75 -10.16 -32.07
N ILE A 72 10.74 -10.48 -31.23
CA ILE A 72 11.62 -9.49 -30.60
C ILE A 72 12.45 -8.77 -31.66
N GLU A 73 13.04 -9.51 -32.60
CA GLU A 73 13.86 -8.93 -33.67
C GLU A 73 13.01 -8.00 -34.55
N GLN A 74 11.78 -8.39 -34.87
CA GLN A 74 10.83 -7.54 -35.59
C GLN A 74 10.46 -6.28 -34.78
N GLU A 75 10.14 -6.39 -33.49
CA GLU A 75 9.81 -5.22 -32.68
C GLU A 75 11.00 -4.24 -32.57
N VAL A 76 12.23 -4.75 -32.47
CA VAL A 76 13.43 -3.92 -32.48
C VAL A 76 13.59 -3.18 -33.82
N LEU A 77 13.35 -3.86 -34.94
CA LEU A 77 13.39 -3.26 -36.27
C LEU A 77 12.32 -2.16 -36.42
N ASP A 78 11.08 -2.44 -36.01
CA ASP A 78 9.97 -1.50 -36.07
C ASP A 78 10.24 -0.25 -35.23
N ARG A 79 10.75 -0.42 -34.01
CA ARG A 79 11.14 0.69 -33.12
C ARG A 79 12.30 1.52 -33.64
N ARG A 80 13.10 0.99 -34.56
CA ARG A 80 14.23 1.69 -35.20
C ARG A 80 13.85 2.37 -36.52
N GLY A 81 12.57 2.41 -36.88
CA GLY A 81 12.06 3.06 -38.07
C GLY A 81 11.60 2.11 -39.17
N GLY A 82 11.61 0.79 -38.92
CA GLY A 82 11.13 -0.23 -39.84
C GLY A 82 12.03 -0.44 -41.06
N TYR A 83 12.02 -1.66 -41.60
CA TYR A 83 12.58 -1.92 -42.92
C TYR A 83 11.64 -1.26 -43.95
N GLN A 84 12.10 -0.20 -44.62
CA GLN A 84 11.44 0.32 -45.81
C GLN A 84 11.91 -0.52 -47.00
N GLU A 85 10.98 -1.16 -47.71
CA GLU A 85 11.25 -1.82 -49.00
C GLU A 85 11.82 -0.84 -50.03
#